data_AF-A0A1G1YXW6-F1
#
_entry.id   AF-A0A1G1YXW6-F1
#
_cell.length_a   1.000
_cell.length_b   1.000
_cell.length_c   1.000
_cell.angle_alpha   90.00
_cell.angle_beta   90.00
_cell.angle_gamma   90.00
#
_symmetry.space_group_name_H-M   'P 1'
#
loop_
_entity.id
_entity.type
_entity.pdbx_description
1 polymer ?
#
loop_
_entity_poly.entity_id
_entity_poly.type
_entity_poly.pdbx_seq_one_letter_code
_entity_poly.pdbx_strand_id
1 'polypeptide(L)'
;MPKTRAAQKAWRQNLSRRQKNLKGGRELKQAIKDFKKAVESKNAELAAEKLPIIYKKLDKAAKTNLIKKNKANRLKSRLTKSLGAKRGTSPVKESGGKTPATPED
;
A
#
# COMPACT_ATOMS: atom_id res chain seq x y z
N MET A 1 36.22 4.64 -0.98
CA MET A 1 35.87 3.21 -0.84
C MET A 1 35.96 2.80 0.63
N PRO A 2 35.14 1.83 1.10
CA PRO A 2 35.21 1.35 2.48
C PRO A 2 36.62 0.85 2.82
N LYS A 3 37.17 1.32 3.94
CA LYS A 3 38.57 1.03 4.34
C LYS A 3 38.73 -0.24 5.19
N THR A 4 37.66 -0.68 5.85
CA THR A 4 37.66 -1.88 6.71
C THR A 4 36.89 -3.03 6.07
N ARG A 5 37.27 -4.27 6.40
CA ARG A 5 36.60 -5.49 5.89
C ARG A 5 35.10 -5.51 6.23
N ALA A 6 34.73 -5.06 7.44
CA ALA A 6 33.34 -4.94 7.86
C ALA A 6 32.55 -3.93 7.00
N ALA A 7 33.14 -2.76 6.72
CA ALA A 7 32.52 -1.75 5.87
C ALA A 7 32.34 -2.23 4.42
N GLN A 8 33.30 -2.99 3.87
CA GLN A 8 33.18 -3.57 2.52
C GLN A 8 32.05 -4.60 2.44
N LYS A 9 31.85 -5.42 3.49
CA LYS A 9 30.70 -6.34 3.59
C LYS A 9 29.38 -5.57 3.67
N ALA A 10 29.30 -4.54 4.52
CA ALA A 10 28.11 -3.71 4.65
C ALA A 10 27.75 -3.01 3.34
N TRP A 11 28.74 -2.53 2.59
CA TRP A 11 28.55 -1.91 1.28
C TRP A 11 27.93 -2.88 0.26
N ARG A 12 28.45 -4.10 0.16
CA ARG A 12 27.87 -5.15 -0.70
C ARG A 12 26.42 -5.46 -0.34
N GLN A 13 26.12 -5.62 0.95
CA GLN A 13 24.76 -5.85 1.43
C GLN A 13 23.82 -4.68 1.11
N ASN A 14 24.31 -3.44 1.26
CA ASN A 14 23.54 -2.25 0.96
C ASN A 14 23.18 -2.20 -0.53
N LEU A 15 24.14 -2.48 -1.42
CA LEU A 15 23.89 -2.48 -2.87
C LEU A 15 22.79 -3.47 -3.27
N SER A 16 22.85 -4.70 -2.77
CA SER A 16 21.82 -5.72 -3.04
C SER A 16 20.46 -5.34 -2.46
N ARG A 17 20.42 -4.77 -1.25
CA ARG A 17 19.16 -4.28 -0.64
C ARG A 17 18.59 -3.10 -1.41
N ARG A 18 19.44 -2.17 -1.85
CA ARG A 18 19.06 -1.00 -2.65
C ARG A 18 18.42 -1.43 -3.97
N GLN A 19 18.99 -2.38 -4.68
CA GLN A 19 18.43 -2.89 -5.94
C GLN A 19 17.02 -3.48 -5.74
N LYS A 20 16.85 -4.33 -4.72
CA LYS A 20 15.55 -4.93 -4.36
C LYS A 20 14.52 -3.86 -3.99
N ASN A 21 14.91 -2.88 -3.18
CA ASN A 21 14.03 -1.80 -2.73
C ASN A 21 13.64 -0.86 -3.89
N LEU A 22 14.56 -0.57 -4.81
CA LEU A 22 14.27 0.23 -6.00
C LEU A 22 13.25 -0.47 -6.89
N LYS A 23 13.42 -1.78 -7.14
CA LYS A 23 12.47 -2.57 -7.93
C LYS A 23 11.08 -2.56 -7.30
N GLY A 24 10.97 -2.97 -6.04
CA GLY A 24 9.67 -3.01 -5.33
C GLY A 24 9.03 -1.61 -5.18
N GLY A 25 9.84 -0.58 -4.99
CA GLY A 25 9.36 0.81 -4.90
C GLY A 25 8.82 1.33 -6.24
N ARG A 26 9.45 0.99 -7.36
CA ARG A 26 8.96 1.33 -8.71
C ARG A 26 7.66 0.60 -9.03
N GLU A 27 7.60 -0.70 -8.78
CA GLU A 27 6.39 -1.50 -8.98
C GLU A 27 5.19 -0.97 -8.17
N LEU A 28 5.43 -0.57 -6.91
CA LEU A 28 4.39 0.01 -6.07
C LEU A 28 3.92 1.37 -6.61
N LYS A 29 4.84 2.24 -7.02
CA LYS A 29 4.50 3.54 -7.62
C LYS A 29 3.71 3.37 -8.92
N GLN A 30 4.09 2.41 -9.75
CA GLN A 30 3.40 2.11 -11.01
C GLN A 30 1.97 1.64 -10.74
N ALA A 31 1.78 0.67 -9.84
CA ALA A 31 0.44 0.19 -9.47
C ALA A 31 -0.47 1.31 -8.95
N ILE A 32 0.07 2.22 -8.14
CA ILE A 32 -0.68 3.39 -7.65
C ILE A 32 -1.02 4.35 -8.80
N LYS A 33 -0.09 4.57 -9.75
CA LYS A 33 -0.33 5.44 -10.91
C LYS A 33 -1.42 4.86 -11.82
N ASP A 34 -1.39 3.55 -12.07
CA ASP A 34 -2.38 2.87 -12.91
C ASP A 34 -3.78 2.90 -12.28
N PHE A 35 -3.86 2.80 -10.95
CA PHE A 35 -5.13 3.00 -10.24
C PHE A 35 -5.64 4.43 -10.36
N LYS A 36 -4.78 5.42 -10.14
CA LYS A 36 -5.18 6.84 -10.28
C LYS A 36 -5.69 7.14 -11.69
N LYS A 37 -5.02 6.64 -12.72
CA LYS A 37 -5.49 6.74 -14.11
C LYS A 37 -6.87 6.10 -14.29
N ALA A 38 -7.09 4.90 -13.75
CA ALA A 38 -8.40 4.24 -13.85
C ALA A 38 -9.52 5.06 -13.15
N VAL A 39 -9.22 5.68 -12.02
CA VAL A 39 -10.14 6.57 -11.29
C VAL A 39 -10.37 7.89 -12.05
N GLU A 40 -9.36 8.41 -12.74
CA GLU A 40 -9.48 9.59 -13.61
C GLU A 40 -10.36 9.30 -14.83
N SER A 41 -10.18 8.14 -15.48
CA SER A 41 -10.99 7.66 -16.60
C SER A 41 -12.41 7.21 -16.23
N LYS A 42 -12.86 7.44 -14.98
CA LYS A 42 -14.21 7.08 -14.47
C LYS A 42 -14.57 5.58 -14.55
N ASN A 43 -13.59 4.70 -14.74
CA ASN A 43 -13.82 3.25 -14.78
C ASN A 43 -13.90 2.68 -13.35
N ALA A 44 -15.07 2.86 -12.74
CA ALA A 44 -15.30 2.52 -11.33
C ALA A 44 -15.17 1.02 -11.01
N GLU A 45 -15.48 0.14 -11.96
CA GLU A 45 -15.39 -1.32 -11.83
C GLU A 45 -13.92 -1.78 -11.80
N LEU A 46 -13.14 -1.39 -12.82
CA LEU A 46 -11.70 -1.67 -12.88
C LEU A 46 -10.94 -1.10 -11.68
N ALA A 47 -11.35 0.06 -11.17
CA ALA A 47 -10.76 0.62 -9.96
C ALA A 47 -11.10 -0.22 -8.71
N ALA A 48 -12.32 -0.76 -8.61
CA ALA A 48 -12.73 -1.63 -7.51
C ALA A 48 -11.91 -2.93 -7.47
N GLU A 49 -11.70 -3.56 -8.62
CA GLU A 49 -10.93 -4.80 -8.76
C GLU A 49 -9.44 -4.61 -8.44
N LYS A 50 -8.87 -3.46 -8.82
CA LYS A 50 -7.45 -3.16 -8.57
C LYS A 50 -7.17 -2.79 -7.11
N LEU A 51 -8.16 -2.32 -6.36
CA LEU A 51 -8.01 -1.90 -4.97
C LEU A 51 -7.47 -3.00 -4.03
N PRO A 52 -8.04 -4.24 -3.97
CA PRO A 52 -7.51 -5.30 -3.11
C PRO A 52 -6.08 -5.71 -3.48
N ILE A 53 -5.74 -5.70 -4.78
CA ILE A 53 -4.38 -6.00 -5.26
C ILE A 53 -3.38 -4.97 -4.73
N ILE A 54 -3.76 -3.68 -4.76
CA ILE A 54 -2.91 -2.59 -4.26
C ILE A 54 -2.76 -2.68 -2.75
N TYR A 55 -3.81 -3.06 -2.03
CA TYR A 55 -3.77 -3.25 -0.58
C TYR A 55 -2.80 -4.36 -0.21
N LYS A 56 -2.89 -5.53 -0.87
CA LYS A 56 -1.94 -6.63 -0.70
C LYS A 56 -0.49 -6.19 -0.96
N LYS A 57 -0.25 -5.38 -2.00
CA LYS A 57 1.08 -4.83 -2.31
C LYS A 57 1.57 -3.85 -1.24
N LEU A 58 0.71 -2.96 -0.75
CA LEU A 58 1.04 -1.99 0.30
C LEU A 58 1.40 -2.68 1.62
N ASP A 59 0.62 -3.68 2.02
CA ASP A 59 0.84 -4.41 3.27
C ASP A 59 2.09 -5.27 3.20
N LYS A 60 2.37 -5.90 2.04
CA LYS A 60 3.64 -6.60 1.81
C LYS A 60 4.84 -5.63 1.86
N ALA A 61 4.71 -4.44 1.26
CA ALA A 61 5.75 -3.42 1.32
C ALA A 61 5.98 -2.88 2.74
N ALA A 62 4.93 -2.84 3.58
CA ALA A 62 5.07 -2.50 5.00
C ALA A 62 5.78 -3.62 5.78
N LYS A 63 5.42 -4.88 5.54
CA LYS A 63 6.03 -6.05 6.19
C LYS A 63 7.52 -6.18 5.86
N THR A 64 7.94 -5.88 4.63
CA THR A 64 9.35 -5.93 4.22
C THR A 64 10.15 -4.67 4.58
N ASN A 65 9.57 -3.74 5.36
CA ASN A 65 10.16 -2.45 5.72
C ASN A 65 10.54 -1.56 4.52
N LEU A 66 9.96 -1.81 3.33
CA LEU A 66 10.12 -0.93 2.16
C LEU A 66 9.40 0.42 2.40
N ILE A 67 8.26 0.39 3.07
CA ILE A 67 7.54 1.57 3.55
C ILE A 67 7.21 1.40 5.04
N LYS A 68 7.10 2.50 5.78
CA LYS A 68 6.64 2.46 7.18
C LYS A 68 5.14 2.14 7.25
N LYS A 69 4.70 1.49 8.33
CA LYS A 69 3.29 1.11 8.57
C LYS A 69 2.33 2.29 8.38
N ASN A 70 2.64 3.45 8.96
CA ASN A 70 1.82 4.67 8.84
C ASN A 70 1.75 5.21 7.41
N LYS A 71 2.80 5.01 6.61
CA LYS A 71 2.78 5.38 5.18
C LYS A 71 1.85 4.46 4.39
N ALA A 72 1.86 3.16 4.67
CA ALA A 72 0.92 2.22 4.07
C ALA A 72 -0.53 2.57 4.43
N ASN A 73 -0.82 2.82 5.71
CA ASN A 73 -2.15 3.20 6.19
C ASN A 73 -2.65 4.51 5.55
N ARG A 74 -1.78 5.54 5.48
CA ARG A 74 -2.11 6.80 4.82
C ARG A 74 -2.42 6.60 3.34
N LEU A 75 -1.67 5.75 2.64
CA LEU A 75 -1.93 5.44 1.23
C LEU A 75 -3.25 4.69 1.06
N LYS A 76 -3.54 3.69 1.89
CA LYS A 76 -4.82 2.96 1.87
C LYS A 76 -6.01 3.91 2.02
N SER A 77 -5.98 4.78 3.02
CA SER A 77 -7.02 5.79 3.28
C SER A 77 -7.20 6.78 2.13
N ARG A 78 -6.10 7.27 1.54
CA ARG A 78 -6.18 8.21 0.41
C ARG A 78 -6.76 7.57 -0.85
N LEU A 79 -6.41 6.31 -1.12
CA LEU A 79 -6.92 5.59 -2.29
C LEU A 79 -8.42 5.32 -2.19
N THR A 80 -8.92 4.92 -1.02
CA THR A 80 -10.37 4.76 -0.81
C THR A 80 -11.12 6.08 -0.89
N LYS A 81 -10.59 7.14 -0.26
CA LYS A 81 -11.18 8.48 -0.38
C LYS A 81 -11.24 8.95 -1.83
N SER A 82 -10.20 8.69 -2.63
CA SER A 82 -10.21 9.07 -4.05
C SER A 82 -11.27 8.32 -4.87
N LEU A 83 -11.57 7.07 -4.52
CA LEU A 83 -12.62 6.29 -5.17
C LEU A 83 -14.01 6.73 -4.71
N GLY A 84 -14.18 6.93 -3.39
CA GLY A 84 -15.43 7.36 -2.76
C GLY A 84 -15.80 8.82 -3.07
N ALA A 85 -14.85 9.73 -3.24
CA ALA A 85 -15.15 11.11 -3.63
C ALA A 85 -15.71 11.22 -5.07
N LYS A 86 -15.40 10.24 -5.93
CA LYS A 86 -15.92 10.20 -7.32
C LYS A 86 -17.19 9.37 -7.47
N ARG A 87 -17.42 8.43 -6.55
CA ARG A 87 -18.72 7.75 -6.36
C ARG A 87 -19.52 8.59 -5.39
N GLY A 88 -20.26 9.60 -5.86
CA GLY A 88 -21.16 10.38 -5.00
C GLY A 88 -21.86 9.46 -4.01
N THR A 89 -21.73 9.79 -2.72
CA THR A 89 -22.21 9.05 -1.55
C THR A 89 -23.46 8.21 -1.84
N SER A 90 -23.30 6.89 -1.87
CA SER A 90 -24.35 5.90 -1.66
C SER A 90 -23.94 5.00 -0.49
N PRO A 91 -24.87 4.65 0.42
CA PRO A 91 -24.56 4.26 1.78
C PRO A 91 -23.82 2.92 1.81
N VAL A 92 -22.89 2.84 2.77
CA VAL A 92 -22.27 1.60 3.20
C VAL A 92 -23.39 0.62 3.56
N LYS A 93 -23.55 -0.46 2.77
CA LYS A 93 -24.26 -1.65 3.27
C LYS A 93 -23.41 -2.19 4.41
N GLU A 94 -23.82 -1.87 5.63
CA GLU A 94 -23.37 -2.53 6.85
C GLU A 94 -23.76 -3.99 6.76
N SER A 95 -22.86 -4.84 6.26
CA SER A 95 -22.98 -6.28 6.43
C SER A 95 -22.28 -6.67 7.72
N GLY A 96 -23.07 -6.70 8.80
CA GLY A 96 -22.95 -7.53 10.00
C GLY A 96 -21.54 -7.90 10.48
N GLY A 97 -21.03 -7.13 11.44
CA GLY A 97 -19.95 -7.53 12.33
C GLY A 97 -20.35 -7.26 13.77
N LYS A 98 -21.14 -8.18 14.34
CA LYS A 98 -21.56 -8.25 15.75
C LYS A 98 -20.39 -7.88 16.68
N THR A 99 -20.43 -6.72 17.32
CA THR A 99 -19.63 -6.43 18.52
C THR A 99 -20.06 -7.42 19.60
N PRO A 100 -19.17 -8.29 20.12
CA PRO A 100 -19.50 -9.02 21.34
C PRO A 100 -19.54 -8.02 22.48
N ALA A 101 -20.73 -7.79 23.01
CA ALA A 101 -20.92 -7.15 24.30
C ALA A 101 -20.07 -7.91 25.32
N THR A 102 -19.17 -7.21 26.00
CA THR A 102 -18.59 -7.70 27.25
C THR A 102 -19.50 -7.14 28.34
N PRO A 103 -20.32 -7.95 29.02
CA PRO A 103 -21.06 -7.48 30.19
C PRO A 103 -20.06 -7.17 31.30
N GLU A 104 -20.19 -5.98 31.88
CA GLU A 104 -19.60 -5.65 33.16
C GLU A 104 -20.31 -6.48 34.24
N ASP A 105 -19.52 -7.27 34.98
CA ASP A 105 -19.67 -7.64 36.40
C ASP A 105 -18.29 -8.13 36.89
#